data_AF-A0A413PXK6-F1
#
_entry.id   AF-A0A413PXK6-F1
#
_cell.length_a   1.000
_cell.length_b   1.000
_cell.length_c   1.000
_cell.angle_alpha   90.00
_cell.angle_beta   90.00
_cell.angle_gamma   90.00
#
_symmetry.space_group_name_H-M   'P 1'
#
loop_
_entity.id
_entity.type
_entity.pdbx_description
1 polymer ?
#
loop_
_entity_poly.entity_id
_entity_poly.type
_entity_poly.pdbx_seq_one_letter_code
_entity_poly.pdbx_strand_id
1 'polypeptide(L)'
;VTGNDKNYGFNVVNVNSTELVVFEAAIDLMSYVDIFADYESNKLALGMLADAPLETFLREHPQITSIRFCLDGDEPGRKAAAELMRKYYELGYEVEDCPPPAGYKDYNEWLVAAKLNLNRMNKRADEPVRA
;
A
#
# COMPACT_ATOMS: atom_id res chain seq x y z
N VAL A 1 -21.89 8.62 -6.37
CA VAL A 1 -21.85 9.36 -7.66
C VAL A 1 -22.36 8.42 -8.74
N THR A 2 -23.34 8.85 -9.52
CA THR A 2 -23.88 8.04 -10.63
C THR A 2 -22.77 7.84 -11.67
N GLY A 3 -22.40 6.58 -11.95
CA GLY A 3 -21.33 6.24 -12.90
C GLY A 3 -19.98 5.81 -12.29
N ASN A 4 -19.80 5.87 -10.97
CA ASN A 4 -18.61 5.30 -10.32
C ASN A 4 -18.83 3.82 -10.02
N ASP A 5 -18.23 2.94 -10.82
CA ASP A 5 -18.21 1.51 -10.54
C ASP A 5 -17.28 1.23 -9.35
N LYS A 6 -17.86 0.79 -8.23
CA LYS A 6 -17.13 0.48 -7.00
C LYS A 6 -16.35 -0.84 -7.07
N ASN A 7 -16.47 -1.57 -8.18
CA ASN A 7 -15.72 -2.79 -8.43
C ASN A 7 -14.31 -2.53 -8.98
N TYR A 8 -13.97 -1.27 -9.32
CA TYR A 8 -12.65 -0.91 -9.82
C TYR A 8 -12.01 0.13 -8.91
N GLY A 9 -10.82 -0.21 -8.43
CA GLY A 9 -9.92 0.69 -7.70
C GLY A 9 -8.84 1.25 -8.62
N PHE A 10 -8.09 2.23 -8.11
CA PHE A 10 -6.87 2.68 -8.79
C PHE A 10 -5.82 1.57 -8.71
N ASN A 11 -5.25 1.16 -9.84
CA ASN A 11 -4.34 0.02 -9.89
C ASN A 11 -3.13 0.23 -10.82
N VAL A 12 -2.13 -0.61 -10.60
CA VAL A 12 -0.95 -0.78 -11.46
C VAL A 12 -0.81 -2.28 -11.71
N VAL A 13 -0.84 -2.67 -12.98
CA VAL A 13 -0.82 -4.08 -13.39
C VAL A 13 0.54 -4.43 -13.97
N ASN A 14 1.14 -5.51 -13.44
CA ASN A 14 2.30 -6.17 -14.01
C ASN A 14 1.98 -7.65 -14.23
N VAL A 15 1.72 -8.00 -15.49
CA VAL A 15 1.28 -9.34 -15.90
C VAL A 15 2.29 -10.46 -15.61
N ASN A 16 3.57 -10.10 -15.42
CA ASN A 16 4.62 -11.07 -15.12
C ASN A 16 4.81 -11.30 -13.61
N SER A 17 4.16 -10.49 -12.78
CA SER A 17 4.24 -10.60 -11.33
C SER A 17 3.06 -11.39 -10.77
N THR A 18 3.37 -12.27 -9.82
CA THR A 18 2.39 -13.04 -9.06
C THR A 18 2.05 -12.37 -7.72
N GLU A 19 2.66 -11.22 -7.43
CA GLU A 19 2.47 -10.47 -6.19
C GLU A 19 1.51 -9.30 -6.40
N LEU A 20 0.63 -9.08 -5.42
CA LEU A 20 -0.25 -7.93 -5.32
C LEU A 20 -0.04 -7.19 -3.99
N VAL A 21 0.14 -5.88 -4.04
CA VAL A 21 0.17 -5.01 -2.86
C VAL A 21 -1.10 -4.14 -2.83
N VAL A 22 -1.84 -4.23 -1.74
CA VAL A 22 -3.16 -3.61 -1.57
C VAL A 22 -3.09 -2.46 -0.58
N PHE A 23 -3.64 -1.30 -0.95
CA PHE A 23 -3.62 -0.06 -0.16
C PHE A 23 -5.03 0.47 0.07
N GLU A 24 -5.23 1.24 1.14
CA GLU A 24 -6.51 1.91 1.42
C GLU A 24 -6.78 3.04 0.40
N ALA A 25 -5.76 3.83 0.08
CA ALA A 25 -5.87 4.94 -0.87
C ALA A 25 -4.72 4.97 -1.90
N ALA A 26 -4.97 5.67 -3.00
CA ALA A 26 -4.00 5.81 -4.09
C ALA A 26 -2.74 6.59 -3.67
N ILE A 27 -2.86 7.50 -2.69
CA ILE A 27 -1.72 8.27 -2.18
C ILE A 27 -0.73 7.38 -1.43
N ASP A 28 -1.21 6.37 -0.71
CA ASP A 28 -0.37 5.40 0.00
C ASP A 28 0.36 4.49 -0.98
N LEU A 29 -0.33 4.04 -2.03
CA LEU A 29 0.26 3.29 -3.12
C LEU A 29 1.41 4.08 -3.76
N MET A 30 1.17 5.34 -4.14
CA MET A 30 2.22 6.19 -4.73
C MET A 30 3.38 6.42 -3.75
N SER A 31 3.08 6.58 -2.47
CA SER A 31 4.11 6.76 -1.43
C SER A 31 4.96 5.52 -1.27
N TYR A 32 4.36 4.33 -1.29
CA TYR A 32 5.07 3.05 -1.26
C TYR A 32 6.03 2.89 -2.44
N VAL A 33 5.56 3.21 -3.66
CA VAL A 33 6.41 3.16 -4.86
C VAL A 33 7.63 4.08 -4.72
N ASP A 34 7.46 5.29 -4.18
CA ASP A 34 8.55 6.24 -3.97
C ASP A 34 9.53 5.76 -2.88
N ILE A 35 9.04 5.14 -1.80
CA ILE A 35 9.88 4.62 -0.71
C ILE A 35 10.71 3.43 -1.15
N PHE A 36 10.09 2.44 -1.81
CA PHE A 36 10.71 1.15 -2.07
C PHE A 36 11.23 0.99 -3.50
N ALA A 37 10.92 1.93 -4.39
CA ALA A 37 11.19 1.81 -5.83
C ALA A 37 10.64 0.49 -6.42
N ASP A 38 9.52 0.00 -5.87
CA ASP A 38 8.86 -1.22 -6.35
C ASP A 38 8.00 -0.90 -7.56
N TYR A 39 8.53 -1.17 -8.74
CA TYR A 39 7.83 -1.05 -10.03
C TYR A 39 7.39 -2.40 -10.60
N GLU A 40 7.68 -3.50 -9.91
CA GLU A 40 7.51 -4.86 -10.44
C GLU A 40 6.25 -5.56 -9.90
N SER A 41 5.84 -5.28 -8.65
CA SER A 41 4.61 -5.87 -8.11
C SER A 41 3.35 -5.24 -8.69
N ASN A 42 2.25 -6.01 -8.73
CA ASN A 42 0.92 -5.44 -8.95
C ASN A 42 0.52 -4.61 -7.74
N LYS A 43 -0.24 -3.54 -7.96
CA LYS A 43 -0.70 -2.66 -6.89
C LYS A 43 -2.16 -2.29 -7.07
N LEU A 44 -2.91 -2.26 -5.98
CA LEU A 44 -4.32 -1.89 -5.97
C LEU A 44 -4.62 -0.99 -4.78
N ALA A 45 -5.24 0.15 -5.04
CA ALA A 45 -5.85 0.99 -4.02
C ALA A 45 -7.36 0.75 -4.00
N LEU A 46 -7.87 0.33 -2.86
CA LEU A 46 -9.29 -0.02 -2.66
C LEU A 46 -10.20 1.21 -2.69
N GLY A 47 -9.68 2.37 -2.30
CA GLY A 47 -10.47 3.59 -2.12
C GLY A 47 -11.38 3.45 -0.91
N MET A 48 -10.79 3.40 0.29
CA MET A 48 -11.34 2.98 1.59
C MET A 48 -11.18 1.46 1.83
N LEU A 49 -12.07 0.84 2.61
CA LEU A 49 -11.98 -0.56 3.06
C LEU A 49 -12.90 -1.49 2.25
N ALA A 50 -13.10 -1.20 0.97
CA ALA A 50 -13.99 -1.96 0.11
C ALA A 50 -13.30 -3.21 -0.45
N ASP A 51 -13.95 -4.36 -0.38
CA ASP A 51 -13.43 -5.63 -0.87
C ASP A 51 -13.71 -5.86 -2.38
N ALA A 52 -14.76 -5.26 -2.92
CA ALA A 52 -15.18 -5.44 -4.31
C ALA A 52 -14.09 -5.13 -5.38
N PRO A 53 -13.25 -4.08 -5.22
CA PRO A 53 -12.09 -3.85 -6.09
C PRO A 53 -11.10 -5.01 -6.10
N LEU A 54 -10.84 -5.61 -4.94
CA LEU A 54 -9.88 -6.70 -4.80
C LEU A 54 -10.37 -7.99 -5.43
N GLU A 55 -11.64 -8.35 -5.20
CA GLU A 55 -12.25 -9.51 -5.85
C GLU A 55 -12.20 -9.40 -7.38
N THR A 56 -12.51 -8.22 -7.91
CA THR A 56 -12.49 -7.98 -9.36
C THR A 56 -11.07 -8.10 -9.90
N PHE A 57 -10.10 -7.49 -9.23
CA PHE A 57 -8.69 -7.53 -9.65
C PHE A 57 -8.14 -8.97 -9.68
N LEU A 58 -8.38 -9.76 -8.62
CA LEU A 58 -7.89 -11.14 -8.54
C LEU A 58 -8.54 -12.05 -9.58
N ARG A 59 -9.82 -11.82 -9.90
CA ARG A 59 -10.51 -12.57 -10.96
C ARG A 59 -9.95 -12.26 -12.35
N GLU A 60 -9.55 -11.02 -12.60
CA GLU A 60 -8.96 -10.58 -13.88
C GLU A 60 -7.48 -10.96 -14.01
N HIS A 61 -6.81 -11.23 -12.89
CA HIS A 61 -5.39 -11.53 -12.80
C HIS A 61 -5.13 -12.86 -12.06
N PRO A 62 -5.51 -14.01 -12.65
CA PRO A 62 -5.40 -15.32 -12.01
C PRO A 62 -3.96 -15.79 -11.76
N GLN A 63 -2.96 -15.09 -12.29
CA GLN A 63 -1.56 -15.36 -12.02
C GLN A 63 -1.12 -14.95 -10.61
N ILE A 64 -1.92 -14.14 -9.90
CA ILE A 64 -1.60 -13.66 -8.56
C ILE A 64 -1.76 -14.80 -7.56
N THR A 65 -0.74 -15.00 -6.73
CA THR A 65 -0.71 -16.03 -5.69
C THR A 65 -0.45 -15.45 -4.31
N SER A 66 0.16 -14.25 -4.22
CA SER A 66 0.48 -13.59 -2.96
C SER A 66 -0.09 -12.17 -2.89
N ILE A 67 -0.56 -11.79 -1.71
CA ILE A 67 -1.21 -10.51 -1.43
C ILE A 67 -0.60 -9.89 -0.17
N ARG A 68 -0.01 -8.71 -0.29
CA ARG A 68 0.42 -7.87 0.83
C ARG A 68 -0.62 -6.81 1.11
N PHE A 69 -1.09 -6.71 2.36
CA PHE A 69 -2.02 -5.66 2.79
C PHE A 69 -1.26 -4.53 3.47
N CYS A 70 -1.31 -3.36 2.84
CA CYS A 70 -0.71 -2.09 3.28
C CYS A 70 -1.80 -1.08 3.63
N LEU A 71 -2.68 -1.45 4.56
CA LEU A 71 -3.77 -0.59 5.05
C LEU A 71 -3.29 0.32 6.19
N ASP A 72 -4.10 1.33 6.50
CA ASP A 72 -3.83 2.31 7.54
C ASP A 72 -3.56 1.64 8.90
N GLY A 73 -2.67 2.26 9.67
CA GLY A 73 -2.30 1.83 11.01
C GLY A 73 -3.34 2.15 12.09
N ASP A 74 -4.52 2.66 11.72
CA ASP A 74 -5.60 2.97 12.65
C ASP A 74 -6.51 1.76 12.93
N GLU A 75 -7.36 1.86 13.95
CA GLU A 75 -8.20 0.73 14.38
C GLU A 75 -9.09 0.17 13.25
N PRO A 76 -9.77 0.99 12.43
CA PRO A 76 -10.50 0.51 11.25
C PRO A 76 -9.62 -0.21 10.22
N GLY A 77 -8.49 0.37 9.82
CA GLY A 77 -7.58 -0.21 8.82
C GLY A 77 -6.99 -1.54 9.29
N ARG A 78 -6.58 -1.60 10.56
CA ARG A 78 -6.05 -2.83 11.19
C ARG A 78 -7.08 -3.94 11.29
N LYS A 79 -8.34 -3.61 11.62
CA LYS A 79 -9.43 -4.58 11.66
C LYS A 79 -9.74 -5.12 10.26
N ALA A 80 -9.83 -4.23 9.26
CA ALA A 80 -10.10 -4.61 7.89
C ALA A 80 -8.96 -5.47 7.30
N ALA A 81 -7.69 -5.14 7.59
CA ALA A 81 -6.55 -5.95 7.18
C ALA A 81 -6.68 -7.39 7.69
N ALA A 82 -7.00 -7.57 8.97
CA ALA A 82 -7.18 -8.89 9.56
C ALA A 82 -8.36 -9.67 8.93
N GLU A 83 -9.48 -8.99 8.66
CA GLU A 83 -10.66 -9.61 8.02
C GLU A 83 -10.36 -10.03 6.57
N LEU A 84 -9.72 -9.16 5.79
CA LEU A 84 -9.34 -9.44 4.40
C LEU A 84 -8.29 -10.54 4.33
N MET A 85 -7.22 -10.46 5.12
CA MET A 85 -6.20 -11.50 5.17
C MET A 85 -6.80 -12.87 5.47
N ARG A 86 -7.68 -12.96 6.48
CA ARG A 86 -8.34 -14.22 6.80
C ARG A 86 -9.15 -14.75 5.62
N LYS A 87 -9.95 -13.88 4.99
CA LYS A 87 -10.76 -14.26 3.82
C LYS A 87 -9.88 -14.79 2.67
N TYR A 88 -8.84 -14.06 2.28
CA TYR A 88 -8.01 -14.44 1.13
C TYR A 88 -7.07 -15.61 1.44
N TYR A 89 -6.64 -15.77 2.69
CA TYR A 89 -5.95 -16.97 3.13
C TYR A 89 -6.84 -18.22 3.01
N GLU A 90 -8.10 -18.14 3.46
CA GLU A 90 -9.08 -19.23 3.33
C GLU A 90 -9.39 -19.56 1.85
N LEU A 91 -9.21 -18.60 0.94
CA LEU A 91 -9.32 -18.80 -0.52
C LEU A 91 -8.04 -19.38 -1.17
N GLY A 92 -6.97 -19.57 -0.41
CA GLY A 92 -5.73 -20.21 -0.87
C GLY A 92 -4.62 -19.26 -1.32
N TYR A 93 -4.75 -17.95 -1.05
CA TYR A 93 -3.68 -16.99 -1.32
C TYR A 93 -2.67 -16.95 -0.17
N GLU A 94 -1.40 -16.69 -0.50
CA GLU A 94 -0.42 -16.28 0.50
C GLU A 94 -0.71 -14.83 0.88
N VAL A 95 -0.97 -14.56 2.16
CA VAL A 95 -1.29 -13.22 2.64
C VAL A 95 -0.28 -12.74 3.66
N GLU A 96 0.11 -11.47 3.55
CA GLU A 96 1.03 -10.83 4.48
C GLU A 96 0.48 -9.47 4.90
N ASP A 97 0.69 -9.12 6.17
CA ASP A 97 0.34 -7.83 6.74
C ASP A 97 1.57 -6.93 6.73
N CYS A 98 1.48 -5.81 6.03
CA CYS A 98 2.56 -4.84 5.88
C CYS A 98 2.04 -3.44 6.21
N PRO A 99 1.72 -3.12 7.47
CA PRO A 99 1.30 -1.78 7.85
C PRO A 99 2.45 -0.78 7.71
N PRO A 100 2.15 0.54 7.70
CA PRO A 100 3.18 1.55 7.88
C PRO A 100 3.94 1.34 9.20
N PRO A 101 5.21 1.80 9.30
CA PRO A 101 6.01 1.63 10.52
C PRO A 101 5.35 2.25 11.75
N ALA A 102 5.63 1.68 12.92
CA ALA A 102 5.07 2.17 14.18
C ALA A 102 5.31 3.67 14.37
N GLY A 103 4.23 4.40 14.66
CA GLY A 103 4.25 5.86 14.83
C GLY A 103 3.78 6.66 13.61
N TYR A 104 3.45 6.00 12.50
CA TYR A 104 2.83 6.63 11.32
C TYR A 104 1.43 6.07 11.09
N LYS A 105 0.48 6.93 10.72
CA LYS A 105 -0.89 6.52 10.40
C LYS A 105 -0.95 5.79 9.07
N ASP A 106 -0.25 6.31 8.07
CA ASP A 106 -0.31 5.87 6.68
C ASP A 106 1.08 5.95 6.01
N TYR A 107 1.20 5.41 4.79
CA TYR A 107 2.48 5.37 4.07
C TYR A 107 2.92 6.76 3.61
N ASN A 108 1.96 7.64 3.33
CA ASN A 108 2.25 9.02 2.95
C ASN A 108 2.86 9.82 4.12
N GLU A 109 2.35 9.67 5.33
CA GLU A 109 2.91 10.30 6.54
C GLU A 109 4.35 9.83 6.77
N TRP A 110 4.59 8.53 6.59
CA TRP A 110 5.93 7.98 6.68
C TRP A 110 6.88 8.56 5.62
N LEU A 111 6.45 8.64 4.35
CA LEU A 111 7.23 9.24 3.26
C LEU A 111 7.61 10.70 3.58
N VAL A 112 6.64 11.49 4.05
CA VAL A 112 6.87 12.90 4.42
C VAL A 112 7.90 13.00 5.54
N ALA A 113 7.77 12.18 6.59
CA ALA A 113 8.72 12.15 7.69
C ALA A 113 10.13 11.74 7.25
N ALA A 114 10.25 10.72 6.40
CA ALA A 114 11.52 10.27 5.83
C ALA A 114 12.22 11.39 5.04
N LYS A 115 11.47 12.08 4.16
CA LYS A 115 12.00 13.20 3.37
C LYS A 115 12.39 14.40 4.24
N LEU A 116 11.61 14.73 5.27
CA LEU A 116 11.95 15.80 6.20
C LEU A 116 13.23 15.51 6.99
N ASN A 117 13.41 14.26 7.44
CA ASN A 117 14.62 13.84 8.12
C ASN A 117 15.84 13.93 7.21
N LEU A 118 15.73 13.46 5.96
CA LEU A 118 16.79 13.56 4.96
C LEU A 118 17.18 15.04 4.70
N ASN A 119 16.19 15.91 4.53
CA ASN A 119 16.42 17.35 4.34
C ASN A 119 17.11 18.01 5.54
N ARG A 120 16.75 17.60 6.77
CA ARG A 120 17.42 18.09 7.98
C ARG A 120 18.87 17.62 8.09
N MET A 121 19.15 16.37 7.70
CA MET A 121 20.51 15.84 7.68
C MET A 121 21.38 16.56 6.63
N ASN A 122 20.84 16.78 5.43
CA ASN A 122 21.55 17.51 4.38
C ASN A 122 21.87 18.95 4.81
N LYS A 123 20.91 19.66 5.44
CA LYS A 123 21.17 21.01 5.98
C LYS A 123 22.22 21.06 7.08
N ARG A 124 22.32 20.02 7.93
CA ARG A 124 23.37 19.91 8.97
C ARG A 124 24.75 19.58 8.39
N ALA A 125 24.80 18.81 7.31
CA ALA A 125 26.05 18.52 6.61
C ALA A 125 26.65 19.76 5.92
N ASP A 126 25.80 20.70 5.51
CA ASP A 126 26.20 21.95 4.86
C ASP A 126 26.52 23.10 5.85
N GLU A 127 26.32 22.92 7.16
CA GLU A 127 26.71 23.93 8.16
C GLU A 127 28.22 23.87 8.43
N PRO A 128 28.97 24.99 8.26
CA PRO A 128 30.39 24.99 8.52
C PRO A 128 30.64 24.75 10.01
N VAL A 129 31.49 23.77 10.31
CA VAL A 129 31.99 23.51 11.67
C VAL A 129 32.66 24.80 12.17
N ARG A 130 31.98 25.52 13.08
CA ARG A 130 32.57 26.66 13.76
C ARG A 130 33.61 26.12 14.74
N ALA A 131 34.88 26.28 14.37
CA ALA A 131 36.03 26.11 15.25
C ALA A 131 36.08 27.21 16.32
#